data_AF-A0A521SC42-F1
#
_entry.id   AF-A0A521SC42-F1
#
_cell.length_a   1.000
_cell.length_b   1.000
_cell.length_c   1.000
_cell.angle_alpha   90.00
_cell.angle_beta   90.00
_cell.angle_gamma   90.00
#
_symmetry.space_group_name_H-M   'P 1'
#
loop_
_entity.id
_entity.type
_entity.pdbx_description
1 polymer ?
#
loop_
_entity_poly.entity_id
_entity_poly.type
_entity_poly.pdbx_seq_one_letter_code
_entity_poly.pdbx_strand_id
1 'polypeptide(L)'
;MQPAEPRQPEDAHFAPIAEIFGLRGGVNSEIRYVRSPLGTLTVEARYGAKKGGFPHAEAVRWSDDIAAYHDELARRGVPLPPLERMVIEHDRATERAVIVKTSPWTGHDVSHLLEHTPVGGDPDAVARLVRQICAILVPICAERHVGWETEVGIDPRCSNFTVDADARMWFVDLFPPRFRKNGIPIVEWPHPQSDEGFRLGVFKHFDVRGIALTTIAQLSRILPLQKAAFENDVIAGLAAALRPEERTELADGLARSPWHRVRTALAAGNTAEVAAIIAGAPTEPVFGAPYGVYALREIALELAAAGRLTRQALEDFFRASHYEDALPKERLEGLIRQLQAAT
;
A
#
# COMPACT_ATOMS: atom_id res chain seq x y z
N MET A 1 -43.52 -2.00 28.32
CA MET A 1 -42.10 -2.08 27.91
C MET A 1 -41.75 -3.54 27.79
N GLN A 2 -41.60 -4.04 26.57
CA GLN A 2 -41.02 -5.38 26.36
C GLN A 2 -39.51 -5.28 26.61
N PRO A 3 -38.88 -6.29 27.26
CA PRO A 3 -37.43 -6.32 27.39
C PRO A 3 -36.82 -6.51 26.00
N ALA A 4 -35.80 -5.71 25.68
CA ALA A 4 -35.01 -5.88 24.47
C ALA A 4 -34.41 -7.28 24.47
N GLU A 5 -34.60 -8.02 23.37
CA GLU A 5 -33.92 -9.29 23.15
C GLU A 5 -32.39 -9.07 23.22
N PRO A 6 -31.65 -10.01 23.84
CA PRO A 6 -30.20 -9.96 23.82
C PRO A 6 -29.76 -10.05 22.35
N ARG A 7 -29.10 -8.99 21.86
CA ARG A 7 -28.40 -9.03 20.57
C ARG A 7 -27.51 -10.26 20.58
N GLN A 8 -27.74 -11.18 19.65
CA GLN A 8 -26.79 -12.25 19.40
C GLN A 8 -25.43 -11.61 19.10
N PRO A 9 -24.31 -12.16 19.60
CA PRO A 9 -23.01 -11.63 19.25
C PRO A 9 -22.81 -11.84 17.75
N GLU A 10 -22.69 -10.75 16.99
CA GLU A 10 -22.24 -10.76 15.59
C GLU A 10 -20.81 -11.35 15.44
N ASP A 11 -20.17 -11.68 16.57
CA ASP A 11 -18.86 -12.34 16.67
C ASP A 11 -18.78 -13.74 16.03
N ALA A 12 -19.90 -14.39 15.71
CA ALA A 12 -19.88 -15.75 15.16
C ALA A 12 -19.21 -15.85 13.77
N HIS A 13 -19.10 -14.74 13.02
CA HIS A 13 -18.45 -14.74 11.70
C HIS A 13 -16.93 -14.46 11.74
N PHE A 14 -16.39 -13.97 12.86
CA PHE A 14 -15.00 -13.50 12.94
C PHE A 14 -14.18 -14.11 14.09
N ALA A 15 -14.79 -14.93 14.95
CA ALA A 15 -14.20 -15.36 16.22
C ALA A 15 -13.07 -16.41 16.20
N PRO A 16 -12.79 -17.24 15.16
CA PRO A 16 -11.67 -18.18 15.27
C PRO A 16 -10.55 -18.00 14.23
N ILE A 17 -10.31 -16.80 13.67
CA ILE A 17 -9.31 -16.65 12.58
C ILE A 17 -7.92 -16.19 13.08
N ALA A 18 -7.84 -15.50 14.23
CA ALA A 18 -6.56 -15.00 14.75
C ALA A 18 -5.54 -16.12 15.08
N GLU A 19 -6.01 -17.34 15.39
CA GLU A 19 -5.17 -18.53 15.61
C GLU A 19 -4.90 -19.36 14.35
N ILE A 20 -5.73 -19.24 13.30
CA ILE A 20 -5.70 -20.16 12.15
C ILE A 20 -4.84 -19.62 11.00
N PHE A 21 -4.62 -18.31 10.91
CA PHE A 21 -3.93 -17.74 9.76
C PHE A 21 -2.83 -16.77 10.18
N GLY A 22 -1.58 -17.17 9.95
CA GLY A 22 -0.41 -16.31 10.06
C GLY A 22 -0.53 -15.09 9.15
N LEU A 23 -1.17 -14.04 9.69
CA LEU A 23 -1.31 -12.75 9.04
C LEU A 23 0.08 -12.28 8.61
N ARG A 24 0.21 -11.99 7.31
CA ARG A 24 1.50 -11.73 6.67
C ARG A 24 2.15 -10.50 7.31
N GLY A 25 3.15 -10.72 8.17
CA GLY A 25 3.94 -9.59 8.69
C GLY A 25 4.63 -8.84 7.54
N GLY A 26 4.77 -7.52 7.65
CA GLY A 26 5.42 -6.68 6.64
C GLY A 26 6.89 -7.05 6.37
N VAL A 27 7.52 -6.44 5.37
CA VAL A 27 8.95 -6.70 5.03
C VAL A 27 9.87 -6.26 6.18
N ASN A 28 9.55 -5.12 6.81
CA ASN A 28 10.38 -4.50 7.86
C ASN A 28 9.95 -4.85 9.28
N SER A 29 8.77 -5.47 9.44
CA SER A 29 8.07 -5.54 10.71
C SER A 29 7.52 -6.94 10.96
N GLU A 30 7.65 -7.40 12.19
CA GLU A 30 6.88 -8.53 12.71
C GLU A 30 5.60 -7.98 13.37
N ILE A 31 4.45 -8.58 13.06
CA ILE A 31 3.16 -8.20 13.66
C ILE A 31 2.73 -9.34 14.57
N ARG A 32 2.42 -9.02 15.83
CA ARG A 32 1.91 -9.99 16.81
C ARG A 32 0.55 -9.55 17.31
N TYR A 33 -0.35 -10.50 17.49
CA TYR A 33 -1.67 -10.29 18.08
C TYR A 33 -1.64 -10.84 19.50
N VAL A 34 -1.86 -9.98 20.49
CA VAL A 34 -1.72 -10.33 21.91
C VAL A 34 -3.08 -10.17 22.57
N ARG A 35 -3.63 -11.27 23.09
CA ARG A 35 -4.88 -11.25 23.85
C ARG A 35 -4.55 -11.08 25.33
N SER A 36 -5.10 -10.04 25.96
CA SER A 36 -4.98 -9.84 27.40
C SER A 36 -5.83 -10.88 28.16
N PRO A 37 -5.55 -11.12 29.46
CA PRO A 37 -6.40 -11.98 30.30
C PRO A 37 -7.86 -11.51 30.38
N LEU A 38 -8.13 -10.23 30.10
CA LEU A 38 -9.47 -9.64 30.07
C LEU A 38 -10.16 -9.79 28.71
N GLY A 39 -9.54 -10.49 27.76
CA GLY A 39 -10.10 -10.77 26.44
C GLY A 39 -9.82 -9.70 25.38
N THR A 40 -9.30 -8.53 25.75
CA THR A 40 -8.92 -7.45 24.82
C THR A 40 -7.81 -7.90 23.89
N LEU A 41 -7.97 -7.67 22.58
CA LEU A 41 -6.95 -7.98 21.58
C LEU A 41 -6.15 -6.71 21.23
N THR A 42 -4.83 -6.77 21.40
CA THR A 42 -3.90 -5.72 20.97
C THR A 42 -3.01 -6.23 19.85
N VAL A 43 -2.41 -5.30 19.12
CA VAL A 43 -1.47 -5.54 18.03
C VAL A 43 -0.13 -4.93 18.42
N GLU A 44 0.92 -5.74 18.36
CA GLU A 44 2.31 -5.29 18.52
C GLU A 44 3.01 -5.31 17.16
N ALA A 45 3.36 -4.12 16.66
CA ALA A 45 4.23 -3.95 15.51
C ALA A 45 5.67 -3.81 15.98
N ARG A 46 6.53 -4.75 15.58
CA ARG A 46 7.94 -4.84 15.98
C ARG A 46 8.82 -4.41 14.80
N TYR A 47 9.16 -3.13 14.75
CA TYR A 47 9.95 -2.54 13.67
C TYR A 47 11.43 -2.92 13.79
N GLY A 48 12.05 -3.28 12.66
CA GLY A 48 13.46 -3.71 12.60
C GLY A 48 13.70 -5.19 12.88
N ALA A 49 12.72 -5.91 13.44
CA ALA A 49 12.85 -7.32 13.83
C ALA A 49 13.24 -8.24 12.65
N LYS A 50 12.81 -7.93 11.43
CA LYS A 50 13.12 -8.71 10.22
C LYS A 50 14.40 -8.28 9.49
N LYS A 51 15.00 -7.16 9.86
CA LYS A 51 16.21 -6.58 9.24
C LYS A 51 17.40 -6.50 10.21
N GLY A 52 17.41 -7.31 11.27
CA GLY A 52 18.52 -7.39 12.23
C GLY A 52 18.56 -6.27 13.28
N GLY A 53 17.47 -5.51 13.41
CA GLY A 53 17.34 -4.41 14.38
C GLY A 53 18.16 -3.17 14.06
N PHE A 54 17.99 -2.16 14.90
CA PHE A 54 18.69 -0.88 14.83
C PHE A 54 19.82 -0.83 15.85
N PRO A 55 20.86 0.01 15.67
CA PRO A 55 21.60 0.54 16.79
C PRO A 55 20.63 1.21 17.79
N HIS A 56 20.85 1.04 19.10
CA HIS A 56 19.94 1.57 20.13
C HIS A 56 19.62 3.07 19.98
N ALA A 57 20.65 3.90 19.74
CA ALA A 57 20.45 5.34 19.55
C ALA A 57 19.64 5.69 18.28
N GLU A 58 19.68 4.83 17.25
CA GLU A 58 18.85 4.98 16.06
C GLU A 58 17.40 4.57 16.34
N ALA A 59 17.17 3.49 17.11
CA ALA A 59 15.83 3.09 17.54
C ALA A 59 15.12 4.19 18.33
N VAL A 60 15.84 4.89 19.22
CA VAL A 60 15.28 6.03 19.97
C VAL A 60 14.79 7.12 19.02
N ARG A 61 15.62 7.54 18.05
CA ARG A 61 15.23 8.56 17.07
C ARG A 61 14.04 8.13 16.20
N TRP A 62 14.04 6.88 15.74
CA TRP A 62 12.93 6.35 14.95
C TRP A 62 11.64 6.26 15.76
N SER A 63 11.70 5.92 17.05
CA SER A 63 10.55 5.93 17.95
C SER A 63 9.93 7.32 18.05
N ASP A 64 10.75 8.36 18.22
CA ASP A 64 10.27 9.75 18.24
C ASP A 64 9.66 10.15 16.89
N ASP A 65 10.29 9.77 15.79
CA ASP A 65 9.80 10.03 14.42
C ASP A 65 8.47 9.31 14.13
N ILE A 66 8.27 8.10 14.66
CA ILE A 66 7.00 7.36 14.55
C ILE A 66 5.88 8.07 15.32
N ALA A 67 6.16 8.56 16.53
CA ALA A 67 5.19 9.32 17.32
C ALA A 67 4.80 10.62 16.59
N ALA A 68 5.80 11.37 16.11
CA ALA A 68 5.56 12.60 15.36
C ALA A 68 4.74 12.36 14.09
N TYR A 69 5.01 11.28 13.35
CA TYR A 69 4.22 10.92 12.16
C TYR A 69 2.78 10.52 12.50
N HIS A 70 2.57 9.80 13.62
CA HIS A 70 1.22 9.49 14.11
C HIS A 70 0.44 10.77 14.41
N ASP A 71 1.02 11.70 15.16
CA ASP A 71 0.39 12.99 15.49
C ASP A 71 0.08 13.80 14.23
N GLU A 72 0.99 13.81 13.26
CA GLU A 72 0.87 14.59 12.04
C GLU A 72 -0.20 14.02 11.07
N LEU A 73 -0.37 12.70 11.05
CA LEU A 73 -1.50 12.04 10.38
C LEU A 73 -2.82 12.32 11.11
N ALA A 74 -2.83 12.21 12.44
CA ALA A 74 -4.03 12.45 13.26
C ALA A 74 -4.51 13.90 13.12
N ARG A 75 -3.59 14.88 13.08
CA ARG A 75 -3.88 16.30 12.85
C ARG A 75 -4.63 16.55 11.54
N ARG A 76 -4.38 15.72 10.52
CA ARG A 76 -5.07 15.76 9.21
C ARG A 76 -6.38 15.00 9.19
N GLY A 77 -6.81 14.45 10.33
CA GLY A 77 -8.05 13.69 10.42
C GLY A 77 -7.95 12.27 9.89
N VAL A 78 -6.74 11.72 9.69
CA VAL A 78 -6.57 10.31 9.38
C VAL A 78 -7.01 9.48 10.60
N PRO A 79 -7.95 8.53 10.46
CA PRO A 79 -8.30 7.62 11.53
C PRO A 79 -7.13 6.67 11.82
N LEU A 80 -6.56 6.76 13.02
CA LEU A 80 -5.47 5.91 13.48
C LEU A 80 -5.87 5.21 14.77
N PRO A 81 -5.43 3.95 14.98
CA PRO A 81 -5.53 3.38 16.32
C PRO A 81 -4.67 4.19 17.29
N PRO A 82 -5.10 4.36 18.56
CA PRO A 82 -4.29 5.06 19.55
C PRO A 82 -2.96 4.31 19.80
N LEU A 83 -1.90 5.07 20.08
CA LEU A 83 -0.63 4.54 20.55
C LEU A 83 -0.74 4.24 22.04
N GLU A 84 -1.00 2.98 22.40
CA GLU A 84 -1.10 2.58 23.82
C GLU A 84 0.28 2.53 24.48
N ARG A 85 1.28 2.06 23.72
CA ARG A 85 2.64 1.89 24.21
C ARG A 85 3.63 1.91 23.05
N MET A 86 4.80 2.52 23.29
CA MET A 86 5.96 2.40 22.43
C MET A 86 7.19 2.13 23.29
N VAL A 87 7.83 0.98 23.09
CA VAL A 87 9.01 0.55 23.86
C VAL A 87 10.13 0.14 22.92
N ILE A 88 11.36 0.25 23.42
CA ILE A 88 12.56 -0.19 22.71
C ILE A 88 13.10 -1.42 23.44
N GLU A 89 13.03 -2.57 22.77
CA GLU A 89 13.67 -3.79 23.24
C GLU A 89 15.12 -3.77 22.79
N HIS A 90 16.06 -3.66 23.74
CA HIS A 90 17.49 -3.58 23.48
C HIS A 90 18.21 -4.84 23.95
N ASP A 91 18.84 -5.55 23.02
CA ASP A 91 19.79 -6.61 23.31
C ASP A 91 21.20 -6.03 23.48
N ARG A 92 21.68 -5.99 24.73
CA ARG A 92 23.01 -5.48 25.09
C ARG A 92 24.16 -6.35 24.59
N ALA A 93 23.92 -7.63 24.27
CA ALA A 93 24.99 -8.49 23.77
C ALA A 93 25.33 -8.15 22.31
N THR A 94 24.32 -7.77 21.53
CA THR A 94 24.46 -7.45 20.11
C THR A 94 24.41 -5.94 19.82
N GLU A 95 24.11 -5.12 20.84
CA GLU A 95 23.82 -3.68 20.74
C GLU A 95 22.72 -3.37 19.70
N ARG A 96 21.81 -4.34 19.50
CA ARG A 96 20.67 -4.23 18.58
C ARG A 96 19.39 -3.99 19.32
N ALA A 97 18.55 -3.13 18.73
CA ALA A 97 17.29 -2.72 19.29
C ALA A 97 16.14 -2.92 18.30
N VAL A 98 14.94 -3.18 18.83
CA VAL A 98 13.69 -3.30 18.10
C VAL A 98 12.69 -2.33 18.73
N ILE A 99 11.96 -1.58 17.90
CA ILE A 99 10.87 -0.71 18.38
C ILE A 99 9.60 -1.53 18.39
N VAL A 100 8.92 -1.58 19.53
CA VAL A 100 7.64 -2.28 19.69
C VAL A 100 6.56 -1.25 19.94
N LYS A 101 5.69 -1.07 18.95
CA LYS A 101 4.51 -0.22 19.00
C LYS A 101 3.29 -1.08 19.28
N THR A 102 2.58 -0.80 20.38
CA THR A 102 1.34 -1.49 20.78
C THR A 102 0.15 -0.58 20.54
N SER A 103 -0.90 -1.14 19.96
CA SER A 103 -2.18 -0.46 19.71
C SER A 103 -3.35 -1.45 19.81
N PRO A 104 -4.59 -1.00 20.04
CA PRO A 104 -5.74 -1.89 20.02
C PRO A 104 -5.93 -2.50 18.63
N TRP A 105 -6.49 -3.71 18.59
CA TRP A 105 -6.92 -4.32 17.35
C TRP A 105 -8.11 -3.57 16.75
N THR A 106 -7.98 -3.16 15.50
CA THR A 106 -8.94 -2.31 14.76
C THR A 106 -9.57 -3.07 13.59
N GLY A 107 -9.67 -4.39 13.72
CA GLY A 107 -10.31 -5.24 12.73
C GLY A 107 -9.36 -5.90 11.75
N HIS A 108 -9.93 -6.34 10.61
CA HIS A 108 -9.21 -7.08 9.58
C HIS A 108 -8.64 -6.13 8.53
N ASP A 109 -7.45 -6.44 8.00
CA ASP A 109 -6.88 -5.65 6.93
C ASP A 109 -7.65 -5.81 5.61
N VAL A 110 -7.65 -4.77 4.78
CA VAL A 110 -8.44 -4.76 3.54
C VAL A 110 -7.96 -5.83 2.56
N SER A 111 -6.66 -6.17 2.54
CA SER A 111 -6.15 -7.25 1.70
C SER A 111 -6.81 -8.57 2.09
N HIS A 112 -6.85 -8.89 3.39
CA HIS A 112 -7.50 -10.09 3.89
C HIS A 112 -9.00 -10.13 3.57
N LEU A 113 -9.71 -9.02 3.78
CA LEU A 113 -11.14 -8.93 3.47
C LEU A 113 -11.44 -9.23 2.00
N LEU A 114 -10.64 -8.66 1.09
CA LEU A 114 -10.79 -8.88 -0.35
C LEU A 114 -10.40 -10.30 -0.79
N GLU A 115 -9.40 -10.92 -0.15
CA GLU A 115 -8.87 -12.21 -0.56
C GLU A 115 -9.63 -13.43 -0.02
N HIS A 116 -10.16 -13.31 1.20
CA HIS A 116 -10.56 -14.48 2.00
C HIS A 116 -12.00 -14.44 2.50
N THR A 117 -12.74 -13.37 2.20
CA THR A 117 -14.14 -13.23 2.59
C THR A 117 -15.03 -13.02 1.36
N PRO A 118 -16.36 -13.17 1.50
CA PRO A 118 -17.30 -12.87 0.40
C PRO A 118 -17.20 -11.44 -0.13
N VAL A 119 -16.61 -10.51 0.62
CA VAL A 119 -16.47 -9.09 0.22
C VAL A 119 -15.77 -8.94 -1.12
N GLY A 120 -14.71 -9.71 -1.39
CA GLY A 120 -13.99 -9.63 -2.67
C GLY A 120 -14.84 -10.00 -3.90
N GLY A 121 -15.93 -10.74 -3.69
CA GLY A 121 -16.90 -11.11 -4.73
C GLY A 121 -18.11 -10.19 -4.83
N ASP A 122 -18.25 -9.20 -3.94
CA ASP A 122 -19.35 -8.22 -3.93
C ASP A 122 -18.85 -6.86 -4.43
N PRO A 123 -19.17 -6.46 -5.68
CA PRO A 123 -18.73 -5.19 -6.25
C PRO A 123 -19.11 -3.95 -5.42
N ASP A 124 -20.27 -3.97 -4.76
CA ASP A 124 -20.72 -2.82 -3.97
C ASP A 124 -19.93 -2.71 -2.66
N ALA A 125 -19.61 -3.85 -2.04
CA ALA A 125 -18.75 -3.88 -0.85
C ALA A 125 -17.32 -3.46 -1.19
N VAL A 126 -16.77 -3.95 -2.30
CA VAL A 126 -15.46 -3.53 -2.79
C VAL A 126 -15.44 -2.02 -3.06
N ALA A 127 -16.42 -1.47 -3.77
CA ALA A 127 -16.49 -0.03 -4.05
C ALA A 127 -16.63 0.79 -2.75
N ARG A 128 -17.35 0.30 -1.73
CA ARG A 128 -17.40 0.93 -0.40
C ARG A 128 -16.01 0.97 0.26
N LEU A 129 -15.24 -0.12 0.21
CA LEU A 129 -13.88 -0.16 0.76
C LEU A 129 -12.96 0.84 0.04
N VAL A 130 -13.01 0.89 -1.28
CA VAL A 130 -12.21 1.86 -2.07
C VAL A 130 -12.55 3.29 -1.68
N ARG A 131 -13.85 3.62 -1.53
CA ARG A 131 -14.27 4.95 -1.05
C ARG A 131 -13.75 5.28 0.34
N GLN A 132 -13.73 4.31 1.26
CA GLN A 132 -13.18 4.53 2.60
C GLN A 132 -11.65 4.72 2.58
N ILE A 133 -10.91 3.97 1.75
CA ILE A 133 -9.48 4.20 1.53
C ILE A 133 -9.27 5.63 1.02
N CYS A 134 -9.99 6.03 -0.03
CA CYS A 134 -9.89 7.37 -0.58
C CYS A 134 -10.26 8.46 0.45
N ALA A 135 -11.25 8.24 1.31
CA ALA A 135 -11.61 9.20 2.36
C ALA A 135 -10.44 9.46 3.34
N ILE A 136 -9.60 8.45 3.61
CA ILE A 136 -8.37 8.60 4.39
C ILE A 136 -7.28 9.34 3.59
N LEU A 137 -7.17 9.03 2.30
CA LEU A 137 -6.16 9.64 1.43
C LEU A 137 -6.46 11.10 1.08
N VAL A 138 -7.73 11.50 0.96
CA VAL A 138 -8.14 12.86 0.57
C VAL A 138 -7.50 13.95 1.41
N PRO A 139 -7.53 13.95 2.76
CA PRO A 139 -6.89 15.01 3.54
C PRO A 139 -5.37 15.06 3.33
N ILE A 140 -4.71 13.92 3.17
CA ILE A 140 -3.27 13.84 2.87
C ILE A 140 -2.99 14.41 1.48
N CYS A 141 -3.77 13.98 0.49
CA CYS A 141 -3.73 14.44 -0.88
C CYS A 141 -4.37 15.81 -1.07
N ALA A 142 -4.80 16.54 -0.05
CA ALA A 142 -5.26 17.93 -0.19
C ALA A 142 -4.18 18.91 0.30
N GLU A 143 -3.35 18.50 1.26
CA GLU A 143 -2.29 19.33 1.83
C GLU A 143 -0.98 19.18 1.04
N ARG A 144 -0.74 20.16 0.15
CA ARG A 144 0.40 20.20 -0.77
C ARG A 144 1.64 20.79 -0.12
N HIS A 145 2.78 20.20 -0.46
CA HIS A 145 4.08 20.79 -0.29
C HIS A 145 4.45 21.67 -1.49
N VAL A 146 4.51 21.04 -2.67
CA VAL A 146 4.82 21.72 -3.93
C VAL A 146 4.23 20.95 -5.10
N GLY A 147 3.55 21.63 -6.02
CA GLY A 147 2.98 21.01 -7.21
C GLY A 147 2.04 19.85 -6.86
N TRP A 148 2.46 18.62 -7.17
CA TRP A 148 1.73 17.37 -6.89
C TRP A 148 2.18 16.68 -5.59
N GLU A 149 3.27 17.14 -4.98
CA GLU A 149 3.80 16.58 -3.75
C GLU A 149 3.01 17.03 -2.52
N THR A 150 2.84 16.13 -1.56
CA THR A 150 2.17 16.31 -0.27
C THR A 150 3.17 16.66 0.82
N GLU A 151 2.67 17.27 1.91
CA GLU A 151 3.47 17.57 3.10
C GLU A 151 3.87 16.30 3.87
N VAL A 152 2.94 15.36 3.97
CA VAL A 152 3.20 14.02 4.51
C VAL A 152 2.89 12.96 3.49
N GLY A 153 3.71 11.92 3.49
CA GLY A 153 3.52 10.77 2.64
C GLY A 153 2.63 9.73 3.29
N ILE A 154 2.20 8.76 2.49
CA ILE A 154 1.41 7.61 2.93
C ILE A 154 1.73 6.41 2.06
N ASP A 155 1.59 5.21 2.61
CA ASP A 155 1.77 3.96 1.87
C ASP A 155 0.41 3.26 1.72
N PRO A 156 -0.30 3.49 0.60
CA PRO A 156 -1.71 3.10 0.46
C PRO A 156 -1.86 1.62 0.07
N ARG A 157 -1.07 0.73 0.68
CA ARG A 157 -1.25 -0.72 0.53
C ARG A 157 -2.52 -1.17 1.26
N CYS A 158 -3.26 -2.11 0.67
CA CYS A 158 -4.48 -2.65 1.29
C CYS A 158 -4.22 -3.26 2.68
N SER A 159 -3.03 -3.83 2.91
CA SER A 159 -2.62 -4.35 4.23
C SER A 159 -2.40 -3.27 5.30
N ASN A 160 -2.33 -2.00 4.90
CA ASN A 160 -2.11 -0.87 5.79
C ASN A 160 -3.44 -0.18 6.21
N PHE A 161 -4.57 -0.69 5.71
CA PHE A 161 -5.91 -0.28 6.10
C PHE A 161 -6.63 -1.44 6.79
N THR A 162 -7.27 -1.19 7.91
CA THR A 162 -8.08 -2.18 8.65
C THR A 162 -9.51 -1.69 8.82
N VAL A 163 -10.47 -2.61 8.90
CA VAL A 163 -11.90 -2.28 9.09
C VAL A 163 -12.41 -3.00 10.33
N ASP A 164 -12.94 -2.23 11.28
CA ASP A 164 -13.51 -2.74 12.53
C ASP A 164 -14.96 -3.24 12.37
N ALA A 165 -15.52 -3.72 13.49
CA ALA A 165 -16.90 -4.24 13.53
C ALA A 165 -17.96 -3.17 13.22
N ASP A 166 -17.67 -1.89 13.46
CA ASP A 166 -18.54 -0.76 13.14
C ASP A 166 -18.37 -0.27 11.69
N ALA A 167 -17.65 -1.05 10.86
CA ALA A 167 -17.30 -0.75 9.48
C ALA A 167 -16.49 0.55 9.30
N ARG A 168 -15.77 0.98 10.35
CA ARG A 168 -14.85 2.11 10.29
C ARG A 168 -13.46 1.66 9.84
N MET A 169 -12.90 2.39 8.88
CA MET A 169 -11.55 2.15 8.40
C MET A 169 -10.49 2.92 9.18
N TRP A 170 -9.36 2.26 9.42
CA TRP A 170 -8.21 2.77 10.14
C TRP A 170 -6.94 2.57 9.31
N PHE A 171 -6.04 3.57 9.31
CA PHE A 171 -4.69 3.42 8.79
C PHE A 171 -3.75 2.97 9.91
N VAL A 172 -2.91 1.96 9.66
CA VAL A 172 -2.15 1.28 10.73
C VAL A 172 -0.63 1.24 10.54
N ASP A 173 -0.13 1.58 9.35
CA ASP A 173 1.31 1.49 9.03
C ASP A 173 2.05 2.80 9.28
N LEU A 174 2.82 2.84 10.37
CA LEU A 174 3.59 4.02 10.77
C LEU A 174 5.08 3.92 10.44
N PHE A 175 5.53 2.83 9.78
CA PHE A 175 6.95 2.60 9.55
C PHE A 175 7.30 2.24 8.10
N PRO A 176 8.24 2.96 7.45
CA PRO A 176 8.91 4.16 7.95
C PRO A 176 7.93 5.34 8.15
N PRO A 177 8.22 6.27 9.07
CA PRO A 177 7.40 7.45 9.29
C PRO A 177 7.57 8.43 8.13
N ARG A 178 6.59 8.45 7.22
CA ARG A 178 6.64 9.18 5.95
C ARG A 178 6.26 10.65 6.14
N PHE A 179 7.10 11.42 6.80
CA PHE A 179 6.98 12.87 6.87
C PHE A 179 8.27 13.55 6.41
N ARG A 180 8.22 14.88 6.28
CA ARG A 180 9.38 15.70 5.92
C ARG A 180 10.13 16.11 7.19
N LYS A 181 11.30 15.51 7.42
CA LYS A 181 12.19 15.87 8.53
C LYS A 181 13.20 16.90 8.05
N ASN A 182 13.15 18.11 8.60
CA ASN A 182 13.94 19.26 8.13
C ASN A 182 13.77 19.53 6.62
N GLY A 183 12.53 19.38 6.11
CA GLY A 183 12.19 19.56 4.69
C GLY A 183 12.50 18.36 3.79
N ILE A 184 13.20 17.33 4.28
CA ILE A 184 13.56 16.14 3.49
C ILE A 184 12.56 15.02 3.76
N PRO A 185 11.92 14.44 2.71
CA PRO A 185 10.98 13.34 2.90
C PRO A 185 11.71 12.05 3.31
N ILE A 186 11.17 11.37 4.33
CA ILE A 186 11.55 10.02 4.69
C ILE A 186 10.72 9.05 3.84
N VAL A 187 11.34 8.40 2.85
CA VAL A 187 10.62 7.57 1.86
C VAL A 187 10.63 6.07 2.19
N GLU A 188 11.78 5.54 2.59
CA GLU A 188 12.01 4.10 2.83
C GLU A 188 13.00 3.89 3.96
N TRP A 189 13.00 2.68 4.54
CA TRP A 189 14.05 2.22 5.46
C TRP A 189 14.60 0.85 5.06
N PRO A 190 15.93 0.72 4.84
CA PRO A 190 16.94 1.79 4.82
C PRO A 190 16.70 2.87 3.76
N HIS A 191 17.37 4.02 3.90
CA HIS A 191 17.29 5.08 2.90
C HIS A 191 17.80 4.57 1.54
N PRO A 192 17.13 4.88 0.40
CA PRO A 192 17.60 4.50 -0.93
C PRO A 192 19.01 5.07 -1.20
N GLN A 193 19.87 4.33 -1.90
CA GLN A 193 21.23 4.79 -2.19
C GLN A 193 21.32 5.52 -3.53
N SER A 194 20.37 5.29 -4.44
CA SER A 194 20.30 5.97 -5.74
C SER A 194 19.27 7.10 -5.75
N ASP A 195 19.54 8.13 -6.55
CA ASP A 195 18.60 9.22 -6.83
C ASP A 195 17.30 8.71 -7.47
N GLU A 196 17.37 7.65 -8.28
CA GLU A 196 16.22 7.02 -8.91
C GLU A 196 15.29 6.39 -7.86
N GLY A 197 15.86 5.58 -6.96
CA GLY A 197 15.13 4.95 -5.86
C GLY A 197 14.49 5.99 -4.93
N PHE A 198 15.22 7.06 -4.60
CA PHE A 198 14.69 8.15 -3.80
C PHE A 198 13.52 8.87 -4.51
N ARG A 199 13.70 9.29 -5.77
CA ARG A 199 12.66 9.98 -6.55
C ARG A 199 11.42 9.12 -6.73
N LEU A 200 11.59 7.82 -6.92
CA LEU A 200 10.47 6.88 -7.01
C LEU A 200 9.76 6.71 -5.67
N GLY A 201 10.51 6.67 -4.56
CA GLY A 201 9.95 6.67 -3.20
C GLY A 201 9.12 7.93 -2.93
N VAL A 202 9.62 9.11 -3.30
CA VAL A 202 8.88 10.37 -3.23
C VAL A 202 7.63 10.30 -4.09
N PHE A 203 7.72 9.85 -5.35
CA PHE A 203 6.57 9.74 -6.22
C PHE A 203 5.48 8.82 -5.62
N LYS A 204 5.84 7.61 -5.19
CA LYS A 204 4.87 6.63 -4.66
C LYS A 204 4.15 7.12 -3.40
N HIS A 205 4.88 7.79 -2.51
CA HIS A 205 4.42 8.05 -1.16
C HIS A 205 4.01 9.48 -0.91
N PHE A 206 4.60 10.44 -1.63
CA PHE A 206 4.38 11.87 -1.44
C PHE A 206 3.77 12.54 -2.67
N ASP A 207 3.70 11.94 -3.86
CA ASP A 207 3.02 12.54 -5.01
C ASP A 207 1.60 11.98 -5.14
N VAL A 208 0.58 12.84 -5.29
CA VAL A 208 -0.82 12.37 -5.37
C VAL A 208 -1.04 11.41 -6.54
N ARG A 209 -0.35 11.61 -7.67
CA ARG A 209 -0.44 10.73 -8.83
C ARG A 209 0.15 9.36 -8.49
N GLY A 210 1.30 9.34 -7.82
CA GLY A 210 1.92 8.09 -7.38
C GLY A 210 1.17 7.39 -6.25
N ILE A 211 0.53 8.12 -5.33
CA ILE A 211 -0.38 7.57 -4.32
C ILE A 211 -1.59 6.91 -4.99
N ALA A 212 -2.21 7.59 -5.97
CA ALA A 212 -3.32 7.03 -6.75
C ALA A 212 -2.91 5.74 -7.48
N LEU A 213 -1.80 5.77 -8.21
CA LEU A 213 -1.25 4.60 -8.91
C LEU A 213 -0.94 3.46 -7.95
N THR A 214 -0.30 3.75 -6.82
CA THR A 214 0.01 2.72 -5.81
C THR A 214 -1.26 2.10 -5.26
N THR A 215 -2.29 2.91 -4.96
CA THR A 215 -3.59 2.42 -4.48
C THR A 215 -4.23 1.48 -5.51
N ILE A 216 -4.32 1.91 -6.76
CA ILE A 216 -4.86 1.12 -7.89
C ILE A 216 -4.09 -0.19 -8.05
N ALA A 217 -2.76 -0.14 -8.03
CA ALA A 217 -1.91 -1.30 -8.21
C ALA A 217 -2.13 -2.35 -7.11
N GLN A 218 -2.26 -1.92 -5.85
CA GLN A 218 -2.43 -2.81 -4.71
C GLN A 218 -3.81 -3.47 -4.70
N LEU A 219 -4.87 -2.72 -5.02
CA LEU A 219 -6.22 -3.27 -5.21
C LEU A 219 -6.25 -4.27 -6.39
N SER A 220 -5.69 -3.87 -7.53
CA SER A 220 -5.64 -4.67 -8.75
C SER A 220 -4.81 -5.94 -8.58
N ARG A 221 -3.77 -5.92 -7.74
CA ARG A 221 -3.00 -7.13 -7.43
C ARG A 221 -3.85 -8.21 -6.78
N ILE A 222 -4.79 -7.79 -5.92
CA ILE A 222 -5.69 -8.70 -5.21
C ILE A 222 -6.83 -9.17 -6.12
N LEU A 223 -7.46 -8.25 -6.86
CA LEU A 223 -8.57 -8.50 -7.79
C LEU A 223 -8.25 -7.98 -9.20
N PRO A 224 -7.40 -8.67 -10.00
CA PRO A 224 -6.94 -8.16 -11.30
C PRO A 224 -8.06 -7.85 -12.28
N LEU A 225 -9.11 -8.66 -12.29
CA LEU A 225 -10.28 -8.46 -13.16
C LEU A 225 -11.01 -7.13 -12.92
N GLN A 226 -10.81 -6.50 -11.76
CA GLN A 226 -11.43 -5.22 -11.39
C GLN A 226 -10.52 -4.01 -11.64
N LYS A 227 -9.33 -4.18 -12.24
CA LYS A 227 -8.36 -3.07 -12.44
C LYS A 227 -8.96 -1.81 -13.04
N ALA A 228 -9.74 -1.93 -14.12
CA ALA A 228 -10.37 -0.77 -14.76
C ALA A 228 -11.41 -0.09 -13.85
N ALA A 229 -12.14 -0.85 -13.04
CA ALA A 229 -13.06 -0.30 -12.04
C ALA A 229 -12.30 0.43 -10.93
N PHE A 230 -11.20 -0.14 -10.42
CA PHE A 230 -10.35 0.50 -9.42
C PHE A 230 -9.74 1.81 -9.91
N GLU A 231 -9.32 1.89 -11.17
CA GLU A 231 -8.86 3.15 -11.76
C GLU A 231 -9.93 4.24 -11.64
N ASN A 232 -11.17 3.94 -12.07
CA ASN A 232 -12.28 4.89 -12.01
C ASN A 232 -12.63 5.26 -10.56
N ASP A 233 -12.76 4.28 -9.68
CA ASP A 233 -13.19 4.48 -8.30
C ASP A 233 -12.16 5.27 -7.48
N VAL A 234 -10.86 5.00 -7.66
CA VAL A 234 -9.79 5.72 -6.97
C VAL A 234 -9.69 7.17 -7.47
N ILE A 235 -9.76 7.40 -8.78
CA ILE A 235 -9.74 8.76 -9.34
C ILE A 235 -10.96 9.55 -8.86
N ALA A 236 -12.15 8.96 -8.90
CA ALA A 236 -13.38 9.58 -8.41
C ALA A 236 -13.30 9.85 -6.90
N GLY A 237 -12.79 8.90 -6.11
CA GLY A 237 -12.64 9.03 -4.67
C GLY A 237 -11.65 10.11 -4.24
N LEU A 238 -10.57 10.31 -5.02
CA LEU A 238 -9.58 11.36 -4.78
C LEU A 238 -9.97 12.72 -5.36
N ALA A 239 -11.07 12.82 -6.11
CA ALA A 239 -11.45 14.03 -6.82
C ALA A 239 -11.56 15.24 -5.88
N ALA A 240 -12.05 15.06 -4.65
CA ALA A 240 -12.15 16.13 -3.65
C ALA A 240 -10.79 16.78 -3.28
N ALA A 241 -9.69 16.06 -3.49
CA ALA A 241 -8.33 16.52 -3.22
C ALA A 241 -7.66 17.18 -4.44
N LEU A 242 -8.35 17.24 -5.58
CA LEU A 242 -7.81 17.68 -6.87
C LEU A 242 -8.62 18.85 -7.44
N ARG A 243 -7.90 19.82 -8.01
CA ARG A 243 -8.47 20.87 -8.87
C ARG A 243 -8.99 20.26 -10.18
N PRO A 244 -9.96 20.88 -10.87
CA PRO A 244 -10.49 20.35 -12.13
C PRO A 244 -9.41 20.07 -13.18
N GLU A 245 -8.40 20.94 -13.30
CA GLU A 245 -7.31 20.79 -14.27
C GLU A 245 -6.40 19.61 -13.92
N GLU A 246 -6.14 19.41 -12.62
CA GLU A 246 -5.37 18.26 -12.11
C GLU A 246 -6.09 16.95 -12.37
N ARG A 247 -7.43 16.91 -12.23
CA ARG A 247 -8.21 15.71 -12.57
C ARG A 247 -8.06 15.35 -14.04
N THR A 248 -8.10 16.34 -14.93
CA THR A 248 -7.87 16.14 -16.36
C THR A 248 -6.44 15.67 -16.62
N GLU A 249 -5.43 16.31 -16.03
CA GLU A 249 -4.02 15.91 -16.19
C GLU A 249 -3.76 14.48 -15.72
N LEU A 250 -4.33 14.09 -14.59
CA LEU A 250 -4.24 12.72 -14.06
C LEU A 250 -4.90 11.72 -15.01
N ALA A 251 -6.13 11.99 -15.46
CA ALA A 251 -6.85 11.12 -16.39
C ALA A 251 -6.11 10.96 -17.73
N ASP A 252 -5.65 12.07 -18.31
CA ASP A 252 -4.89 12.08 -19.56
C ASP A 252 -3.55 11.34 -19.44
N GLY A 253 -2.85 11.51 -18.32
CA GLY A 253 -1.60 10.80 -18.07
C GLY A 253 -1.80 9.29 -17.92
N LEU A 254 -2.89 8.87 -17.27
CA LEU A 254 -3.26 7.45 -17.20
C LEU A 254 -3.60 6.89 -18.59
N ALA A 255 -4.38 7.61 -19.39
CA ALA A 255 -4.75 7.19 -20.74
C ALA A 255 -3.55 7.02 -21.68
N ARG A 256 -2.49 7.82 -21.49
CA ARG A 256 -1.23 7.72 -22.27
C ARG A 256 -0.24 6.68 -21.75
N SER A 257 -0.50 6.08 -20.59
CA SER A 257 0.44 5.17 -19.94
C SER A 257 0.72 3.90 -20.76
N PRO A 258 1.87 3.24 -20.55
CA PRO A 258 2.18 1.96 -21.20
C PRO A 258 1.11 0.87 -20.97
N TRP A 259 0.56 0.76 -19.76
CA TRP A 259 -0.41 -0.29 -19.45
C TRP A 259 -1.80 -0.04 -20.07
N HIS A 260 -2.25 1.22 -20.22
CA HIS A 260 -3.46 1.52 -20.99
C HIS A 260 -3.31 1.15 -22.47
N ARG A 261 -2.13 1.39 -23.05
CA ARG A 261 -1.81 0.94 -24.41
C ARG A 261 -1.80 -0.59 -24.50
N VAL A 262 -1.25 -1.30 -23.50
CA VAL A 262 -1.33 -2.77 -23.43
C VAL A 262 -2.78 -3.24 -23.37
N ARG A 263 -3.62 -2.67 -22.50
CA ARG A 263 -5.06 -2.99 -22.41
C ARG A 263 -5.74 -2.87 -23.77
N THR A 264 -5.47 -1.78 -24.49
CA THR A 264 -6.03 -1.51 -25.82
C THR A 264 -5.55 -2.53 -26.86
N ALA A 265 -4.24 -2.80 -26.90
CA ALA A 265 -3.65 -3.76 -27.82
C ALA A 265 -4.11 -5.21 -27.54
N LEU A 266 -4.27 -5.59 -26.26
CA LEU A 266 -4.85 -6.88 -25.86
C LEU A 266 -6.30 -7.03 -26.34
N ALA A 267 -7.12 -5.99 -26.16
CA ALA A 267 -8.50 -5.98 -26.65
C ALA A 267 -8.59 -6.11 -28.19
N ALA A 268 -7.60 -5.58 -28.90
CA ALA A 268 -7.46 -5.71 -30.35
C ALA A 268 -6.81 -7.04 -30.81
N GLY A 269 -6.32 -7.87 -29.88
CA GLY A 269 -5.58 -9.10 -30.20
C GLY A 269 -4.18 -8.88 -30.80
N ASN A 270 -3.60 -7.68 -30.65
CA ASN A 270 -2.32 -7.31 -31.25
C ASN A 270 -1.13 -7.65 -30.34
N THR A 271 -0.77 -8.93 -30.28
CA THR A 271 0.31 -9.42 -29.41
C THR A 271 1.68 -8.81 -29.73
N ALA A 272 1.96 -8.51 -31.00
CA ALA A 272 3.20 -7.86 -31.42
C ALA A 272 3.35 -6.45 -30.83
N GLU A 273 2.26 -5.68 -30.82
CA GLU A 273 2.23 -4.36 -30.19
C GLU A 273 2.38 -4.45 -28.67
N VAL A 274 1.71 -5.40 -28.02
CA VAL A 274 1.88 -5.64 -26.57
C VAL A 274 3.35 -5.92 -26.23
N ALA A 275 4.02 -6.80 -26.99
CA ALA A 275 5.42 -7.12 -26.77
C ALA A 275 6.36 -5.91 -26.97
N ALA A 276 6.06 -5.04 -27.94
CA ALA A 276 6.80 -3.79 -28.17
C ALA A 276 6.61 -2.78 -27.04
N ILE A 277 5.39 -2.63 -26.52
CA ILE A 277 5.10 -1.75 -25.38
C ILE A 277 5.84 -2.24 -24.13
N ILE A 278 5.81 -3.55 -23.84
CA ILE A 278 6.53 -4.14 -22.70
C ILE A 278 8.04 -3.83 -22.77
N ALA A 279 8.65 -3.93 -23.96
CA ALA A 279 10.07 -3.67 -24.14
C ALA A 279 10.45 -2.21 -23.88
N GLY A 280 9.60 -1.25 -24.23
CA GLY A 280 9.84 0.19 -24.06
C GLY A 280 9.48 0.72 -22.66
N ALA A 281 8.51 0.09 -21.98
CA ALA A 281 7.92 0.58 -20.74
C ALA A 281 8.91 0.97 -19.63
N PRO A 282 10.03 0.24 -19.38
CA PRO A 282 10.96 0.60 -18.31
C PRO A 282 11.67 1.95 -18.50
N THR A 283 11.77 2.42 -19.75
CA THR A 283 12.44 3.68 -20.09
C THR A 283 11.49 4.86 -20.25
N GLU A 284 10.18 4.60 -20.27
CA GLU A 284 9.18 5.63 -20.48
C GLU A 284 8.82 6.31 -19.16
N PRO A 285 8.99 7.64 -19.03
CA PRO A 285 8.59 8.35 -17.83
C PRO A 285 7.07 8.39 -17.71
N VAL A 286 6.55 8.20 -16.50
CA VAL A 286 5.13 8.33 -16.19
C VAL A 286 4.94 9.53 -15.28
N PHE A 287 4.18 10.52 -15.74
CA PHE A 287 4.05 11.83 -15.08
C PHE A 287 5.42 12.54 -14.83
N GLY A 288 6.41 12.27 -15.69
CA GLY A 288 7.77 12.79 -15.55
C GLY A 288 8.65 12.05 -14.51
N ALA A 289 8.12 11.01 -13.86
CA ALA A 289 8.86 10.18 -12.93
C ALA A 289 9.46 8.94 -13.64
N PRO A 290 10.68 8.49 -13.25
CA PRO A 290 11.26 7.24 -13.73
C PRO A 290 10.52 6.05 -13.11
N TYR A 291 9.37 5.69 -13.69
CA TYR A 291 8.47 4.68 -13.13
C TYR A 291 8.97 3.24 -13.34
N GLY A 292 9.83 3.02 -14.35
CA GLY A 292 10.71 1.85 -14.44
C GLY A 292 9.96 0.51 -14.32
N VAL A 293 10.35 -0.33 -13.35
CA VAL A 293 9.68 -1.62 -13.14
C VAL A 293 8.22 -1.49 -12.74
N TYR A 294 7.79 -0.36 -12.17
CA TYR A 294 6.40 -0.21 -11.76
C TYR A 294 5.50 -0.11 -12.99
N ALA A 295 6.00 0.42 -14.11
CA ALA A 295 5.29 0.30 -15.39
C ALA A 295 5.11 -1.18 -15.79
N LEU A 296 6.14 -2.02 -15.59
CA LEU A 296 6.01 -3.47 -15.82
C LEU A 296 5.03 -4.15 -14.86
N ARG A 297 4.94 -3.69 -13.60
CA ARG A 297 3.94 -4.19 -12.64
C ARG A 297 2.52 -3.85 -13.09
N GLU A 298 2.29 -2.62 -13.55
CA GLU A 298 0.99 -2.24 -14.12
C GLU A 298 0.63 -3.08 -15.34
N ILE A 299 1.60 -3.35 -16.22
CA ILE A 299 1.38 -4.25 -17.38
C ILE A 299 1.08 -5.68 -16.93
N ALA A 300 1.78 -6.20 -15.90
CA ALA A 300 1.50 -7.51 -15.35
C ALA A 300 0.06 -7.60 -14.81
N LEU A 301 -0.45 -6.50 -14.23
CA LEU A 301 -1.84 -6.43 -13.79
C LEU A 301 -2.83 -6.46 -14.95
N GLU A 302 -2.55 -5.78 -16.07
CA GLU A 302 -3.38 -5.87 -17.29
C GLU A 302 -3.39 -7.28 -17.88
N LEU A 303 -2.22 -7.93 -17.94
CA LEU A 303 -2.12 -9.32 -18.40
C LEU A 303 -2.90 -10.27 -17.48
N ALA A 304 -2.84 -10.08 -16.16
CA ALA A 304 -3.65 -10.84 -15.22
C ALA A 304 -5.15 -10.57 -15.39
N ALA A 305 -5.55 -9.31 -15.60
CA ALA A 305 -6.93 -8.93 -15.90
C ALA A 305 -7.47 -9.57 -17.19
N ALA A 306 -6.59 -9.76 -18.19
CA ALA A 306 -6.89 -10.45 -19.44
C ALA A 306 -6.79 -11.98 -19.35
N GLY A 307 -6.56 -12.55 -18.16
CA GLY A 307 -6.42 -13.99 -17.96
C GLY A 307 -5.12 -14.59 -18.52
N ARG A 308 -4.13 -13.75 -18.86
CA ARG A 308 -2.82 -14.15 -19.42
C ARG A 308 -1.79 -14.49 -18.35
N LEU A 309 -1.96 -13.93 -17.15
CA LEU A 309 -1.17 -14.30 -15.96
C LEU A 309 -2.07 -14.89 -14.89
N THR A 310 -1.66 -16.02 -14.33
CA THR A 310 -2.31 -16.57 -13.14
C THR A 310 -2.00 -15.72 -11.91
N ARG A 311 -2.84 -15.82 -10.86
CA ARG A 311 -2.59 -15.13 -9.59
C ARG A 311 -1.21 -15.46 -9.00
N GLN A 312 -0.80 -16.73 -9.05
CA GLN A 312 0.52 -17.14 -8.56
C GLN A 312 1.65 -16.51 -9.39
N ALA A 313 1.54 -16.51 -10.72
CA ALA A 313 2.55 -15.90 -11.59
C ALA A 313 2.64 -14.38 -11.38
N LEU A 314 1.50 -13.72 -11.13
CA LEU A 314 1.46 -12.30 -10.77
C LEU A 314 2.18 -12.03 -9.44
N GLU A 315 1.91 -12.84 -8.40
CA GLU A 315 2.58 -12.72 -7.10
C GLU A 315 4.09 -12.94 -7.20
N ASP A 316 4.51 -13.94 -7.96
CA ASP A 316 5.92 -14.22 -8.22
C ASP A 316 6.58 -13.07 -9.00
N PHE A 317 5.88 -12.50 -9.98
CA PHE A 317 6.33 -11.31 -10.69
C PHE A 317 6.49 -10.11 -9.73
N PHE A 318 5.52 -9.85 -8.85
CA PHE A 318 5.60 -8.77 -7.87
C PHE A 318 6.75 -8.95 -6.89
N ARG A 319 7.02 -10.18 -6.45
CA ARG A 319 8.18 -10.52 -5.62
C ARG A 319 9.49 -10.32 -6.37
N ALA A 320 9.58 -10.80 -7.62
CA ALA A 320 10.75 -10.67 -8.46
C ALA A 320 11.01 -9.22 -8.90
N SER A 321 9.99 -8.37 -8.95
CA SER A 321 10.11 -6.94 -9.24
C SER A 321 10.22 -6.07 -7.99
N HIS A 322 10.20 -6.64 -6.79
CA HIS A 322 10.40 -5.86 -5.56
C HIS A 322 11.85 -5.39 -5.47
N TYR A 323 12.01 -4.06 -5.37
CA TYR A 323 13.27 -3.40 -5.09
C TYR A 323 13.01 -2.14 -4.25
N GLU A 324 13.99 -1.81 -3.43
CA GLU A 324 14.03 -0.60 -2.59
C GLU A 324 14.85 0.52 -3.24
N ASP A 325 15.65 0.20 -4.27
CA ASP A 325 16.57 1.15 -4.93
C ASP A 325 16.63 0.98 -6.47
N ALA A 326 17.74 0.51 -7.05
CA ALA A 326 17.86 0.20 -8.49
C ALA A 326 17.79 -1.31 -8.76
N LEU A 327 17.07 -1.72 -9.80
CA LEU A 327 17.01 -3.13 -10.21
C LEU A 327 18.19 -3.45 -11.15
N PRO A 328 18.96 -4.53 -10.91
CA PRO A 328 20.01 -4.94 -11.83
C PRO A 328 19.46 -5.18 -13.25
N LYS A 329 20.20 -4.73 -14.27
CA LYS A 329 19.80 -4.81 -15.69
C LYS A 329 19.34 -6.22 -16.10
N GLU A 330 20.11 -7.25 -15.75
CA GLU A 330 19.78 -8.64 -16.08
C GLU A 330 18.43 -9.09 -15.50
N ARG A 331 18.12 -8.64 -14.27
CA ARG A 331 16.85 -8.92 -13.60
C ARG A 331 15.71 -8.18 -14.28
N LEU A 332 15.92 -6.93 -14.67
CA LEU A 332 14.95 -6.15 -15.44
C LEU A 332 14.63 -6.82 -16.79
N GLU A 333 15.65 -7.23 -17.54
CA GLU A 333 15.48 -7.96 -18.79
C GLU A 333 14.78 -9.31 -18.60
N GLY A 334 15.03 -10.00 -17.48
CA GLY A 334 14.30 -11.20 -17.09
C GLY A 334 12.81 -10.95 -16.92
N LEU A 335 12.42 -9.87 -16.23
CA LEU A 335 11.02 -9.47 -16.04
C LEU A 335 10.35 -9.13 -17.38
N ILE A 336 11.03 -8.41 -18.27
CA ILE A 336 10.54 -8.10 -19.61
C ILE A 336 10.23 -9.39 -20.39
N ARG A 337 11.19 -10.33 -20.43
CA ARG A 337 11.00 -11.63 -21.11
C ARG A 337 9.84 -12.42 -20.50
N GLN A 338 9.70 -12.40 -19.18
CA GLN A 338 8.61 -13.08 -18.49
C GLN A 338 7.24 -12.53 -18.91
N LEU A 339 7.07 -11.21 -19.01
CA LEU A 339 5.80 -10.62 -19.46
C LEU A 339 5.55 -10.87 -20.95
N GLN A 340 6.58 -10.78 -21.80
CA GLN A 340 6.46 -11.09 -23.23
C GLN A 340 6.05 -12.55 -23.47
N ALA A 341 6.49 -13.49 -22.64
CA ALA A 341 6.07 -14.88 -22.73
C ALA A 341 4.58 -15.11 -22.37
N ALA A 342 3.94 -14.14 -21.72
CA ALA A 342 2.53 -14.19 -21.34
C ALA A 342 1.59 -13.50 -22.34
N THR A 343 2.10 -12.80 -23.37
CA THR A 343 1.26 -12.00 -24.30
C THR A 343 0.48 -12.85 -25.28
#